data_AF-A0A1G4XDH0-F1
#
_entry.id   AF-A0A1G4XDH0-F1
#
_cell.length_a   1.000
_cell.length_b   1.000
_cell.length_c   1.000
_cell.angle_alpha   90.00
_cell.angle_beta   90.00
_cell.angle_gamma   90.00
#
_symmetry.space_group_name_H-M   'P 1'
#
loop_
_entity.id
_entity.type
_entity.pdbx_description
1 polymer ?
#
loop_
_entity_poly.entity_id
_entity_poly.type
_entity_poly.pdbx_seq_one_letter_code
_entity_poly.pdbx_strand_id
1 'polypeptide(L)'
;MNDTKTDSETTVTEVCVLCAREVLESQLPKIKDKGYDFAPQFRQLTIQLYLVGVMWRQGENLGLPANARDHAFAALESMLISDGMKKKDAQKRVAFLSKMSRVEGGGDSLAVSMGYQAMPNDDSIVAVFDEYRNETRVSGSLWRLYERGKKIMVIGGAVAAFLTVWVVTIFLPKTEGIDVLAAGLVAAALVVLPTFLVGLLIYRMKIRKADSPGVRQS
;
A
#
# COMPACT_ATOMS: atom_id res chain seq x y z
N MET A 1 3.07 39.12 -17.33
CA MET A 1 3.77 38.21 -18.26
C MET A 1 4.08 36.91 -17.52
N ASN A 2 3.05 36.11 -17.20
CA ASN A 2 3.15 34.82 -16.50
C ASN A 2 2.27 33.72 -17.15
N ASP A 3 1.49 34.06 -18.17
CA ASP A 3 0.44 33.18 -18.67
C ASP A 3 0.97 32.08 -19.60
N THR A 4 2.03 32.35 -20.37
CA THR A 4 2.62 31.39 -21.32
C THR A 4 3.35 30.21 -20.67
N LYS A 5 3.81 30.33 -19.42
CA LYS A 5 4.55 29.26 -18.73
C LYS A 5 3.61 28.19 -18.18
N THR A 6 2.42 28.59 -17.74
CA THR A 6 1.42 27.72 -17.10
C THR A 6 0.78 26.76 -18.11
N ASP A 7 0.53 27.21 -19.34
CA ASP A 7 -0.05 26.39 -20.40
C ASP A 7 0.92 25.32 -20.91
N SER A 8 2.21 25.66 -21.02
CA SER A 8 3.26 24.72 -21.40
C SER A 8 3.51 23.65 -20.33
N GLU A 9 3.45 23.98 -19.04
CA GLU A 9 3.63 22.99 -17.97
C GLU A 9 2.42 22.05 -17.84
N THR A 10 1.21 22.58 -18.06
CA THR A 10 -0.03 21.78 -18.03
C THR A 10 -0.06 20.78 -19.18
N THR A 11 0.31 21.21 -20.40
CA THR A 11 0.39 20.33 -21.57
C THR A 11 1.44 19.22 -21.42
N VAL A 12 2.61 19.51 -20.86
CA VAL A 12 3.64 18.48 -20.59
C VAL A 12 3.16 17.46 -19.55
N THR A 13 2.45 17.92 -18.51
CA THR A 13 1.85 17.06 -17.49
C THR A 13 0.83 16.10 -18.11
N GLU A 14 -0.05 16.61 -18.96
CA GLU A 14 -1.06 15.82 -19.67
C GLU A 14 -0.44 14.76 -20.58
N VAL A 15 0.61 15.11 -21.34
CA VAL A 15 1.33 14.15 -22.19
C VAL A 15 1.96 13.03 -21.36
N CYS A 16 2.56 13.35 -20.20
CA CYS A 16 3.11 12.33 -19.30
C CYS A 16 2.01 11.40 -18.76
N VAL A 17 0.84 11.95 -18.40
CA VAL A 17 -0.31 11.18 -17.95
C VAL A 17 -0.83 10.25 -19.04
N LEU A 18 -0.97 10.75 -20.27
CA LEU A 18 -1.44 9.94 -21.40
C LEU A 18 -0.48 8.78 -21.69
N CYS A 19 0.83 9.04 -21.74
CA CYS A 19 1.85 8.01 -21.93
C CYS A 19 1.79 6.94 -20.83
N ALA A 20 1.66 7.35 -19.56
CA ALA A 20 1.55 6.41 -18.45
C ALA A 20 0.28 5.55 -18.53
N ARG A 21 -0.85 6.13 -18.95
CA ARG A 21 -2.10 5.37 -19.14
C ARG A 21 -1.98 4.37 -20.27
N GLU A 22 -1.38 4.75 -21.40
CA GLU A 22 -1.13 3.86 -22.54
C GLU A 22 -0.28 2.65 -22.12
N VAL A 23 0.84 2.90 -21.43
CA VAL A 23 1.70 1.82 -20.91
C VAL A 23 0.92 0.94 -19.94
N LEU A 24 0.18 1.54 -19.01
CA LEU A 24 -0.63 0.78 -18.04
C LEU A 24 -1.67 -0.10 -18.73
N GLU A 25 -2.45 0.44 -19.67
CA GLU A 25 -3.50 -0.28 -20.39
C GLU A 25 -2.94 -1.46 -21.17
N SER A 26 -1.78 -1.27 -21.82
CA SER A 26 -1.11 -2.32 -22.59
C SER A 26 -0.61 -3.50 -21.73
N GLN A 27 -0.24 -3.24 -20.48
CA GLN A 27 0.38 -4.26 -19.61
C GLN A 27 -0.54 -4.79 -18.50
N LEU A 28 -1.64 -4.10 -18.20
CA LEU A 28 -2.60 -4.49 -17.16
C LEU A 28 -3.20 -5.89 -17.40
N PRO A 29 -3.54 -6.32 -18.63
CA PRO A 29 -4.00 -7.68 -18.90
C PRO A 29 -2.97 -8.74 -18.50
N LYS A 30 -1.69 -8.51 -18.82
CA LYS A 30 -0.61 -9.46 -18.57
C LYS A 30 -0.43 -9.80 -17.09
N ILE A 31 -0.61 -8.81 -16.20
CA ILE A 31 -0.56 -9.04 -14.75
C ILE A 31 -1.85 -9.66 -14.20
N LYS A 32 -3.00 -9.46 -14.86
CA LYS A 32 -4.26 -10.11 -14.49
C LYS A 32 -4.22 -11.61 -14.81
N ASP A 33 -3.68 -11.96 -15.98
CA ASP A 33 -3.60 -13.35 -16.46
C ASP A 33 -2.72 -14.24 -15.56
N LYS A 34 -1.72 -13.65 -14.90
CA LYS A 34 -0.83 -14.37 -13.96
C LYS A 34 -1.43 -14.66 -12.58
N GLY A 35 -2.58 -14.06 -12.22
CA GLY A 35 -3.30 -14.40 -11.00
C GLY A 35 -2.55 -14.14 -9.68
N TYR A 36 -1.74 -13.08 -9.61
CA TYR A 36 -0.98 -12.77 -8.39
C TYR A 36 -1.88 -12.52 -7.17
N ASP A 37 -1.60 -13.21 -6.05
CA ASP A 37 -2.27 -12.98 -4.76
C ASP A 37 -1.49 -11.97 -3.91
N PHE A 38 -1.56 -10.69 -4.26
CA PHE A 38 -0.98 -9.61 -3.48
C PHE A 38 -2.01 -8.86 -2.62
N ALA A 39 -1.54 -8.24 -1.54
CA ALA A 39 -2.32 -7.27 -0.80
C ALA A 39 -2.76 -6.13 -1.75
N PRO A 40 -4.05 -5.70 -1.73
CA PRO A 40 -4.54 -4.70 -2.67
C PRO A 40 -3.74 -3.39 -2.65
N GLN A 41 -3.35 -2.94 -1.46
CA GLN A 41 -2.55 -1.72 -1.28
C GLN A 41 -1.14 -1.87 -1.85
N PHE A 42 -0.51 -3.04 -1.69
CA PHE A 42 0.81 -3.31 -2.28
C PHE A 42 0.73 -3.23 -3.80
N ARG A 43 -0.22 -3.96 -4.41
CA ARG A 43 -0.43 -3.94 -5.87
C ARG A 43 -0.60 -2.51 -6.39
N GLN A 44 -1.45 -1.71 -5.75
CA GLN A 44 -1.73 -0.34 -6.18
C GLN A 44 -0.48 0.56 -6.07
N LEU A 45 0.22 0.52 -4.94
CA LEU A 45 1.40 1.35 -4.71
C LEU A 45 2.55 0.98 -5.65
N THR A 46 2.75 -0.31 -5.92
CA THR A 46 3.77 -0.80 -6.86
C THR A 46 3.49 -0.31 -8.27
N ILE A 47 2.23 -0.38 -8.73
CA ILE A 47 1.83 0.19 -10.02
C ILE A 47 2.09 1.70 -10.05
N GLN A 48 1.74 2.43 -8.99
CA GLN A 48 1.96 3.87 -8.95
C GLN A 48 3.45 4.25 -9.00
N LEU A 49 4.33 3.55 -8.25
CA LEU A 49 5.78 3.73 -8.35
C LEU A 49 6.31 3.42 -9.75
N TYR A 50 5.80 2.36 -10.37
CA TYR A 50 6.13 1.99 -11.74
C TYR A 50 5.76 3.11 -12.73
N LEU A 51 4.56 3.68 -12.62
CA LEU A 51 4.13 4.78 -13.49
C LEU A 51 4.95 6.06 -13.29
N VAL A 52 5.47 6.33 -12.09
CA VAL A 52 6.41 7.45 -11.89
C VAL A 52 7.65 7.27 -12.76
N GLY A 53 8.19 6.05 -12.87
CA GLY A 53 9.31 5.77 -13.76
C GLY A 53 8.98 6.09 -15.23
N VAL A 54 7.81 5.64 -15.70
CA VAL A 54 7.32 5.90 -17.06
C VAL A 54 7.22 7.40 -17.33
N MET A 55 6.54 8.13 -16.43
CA MET A 55 6.35 9.58 -16.54
C MET A 55 7.67 10.34 -16.47
N TRP A 56 8.63 9.87 -15.66
CA TRP A 56 9.96 10.49 -15.56
C TRP A 56 10.70 10.39 -16.89
N ARG A 57 10.80 9.19 -17.49
CA ARG A 57 11.43 9.06 -18.82
C ARG A 57 10.73 9.91 -19.87
N GLN A 58 9.40 9.96 -19.84
CA GLN A 58 8.65 10.79 -20.77
C GLN A 58 8.95 12.28 -20.58
N GLY A 59 9.06 12.76 -19.34
CA GLY A 59 9.46 14.13 -19.04
C GLY A 59 10.86 14.46 -19.57
N GLU A 60 11.82 13.54 -19.47
CA GLU A 60 13.16 13.71 -20.03
C GLU A 60 13.15 13.74 -21.57
N ASN A 61 12.36 12.87 -22.21
CA ASN A 61 12.19 12.86 -23.67
C ASN A 61 11.57 14.18 -24.19
N LEU A 62 10.77 14.86 -23.37
CA LEU A 62 10.21 16.18 -23.67
C LEU A 62 11.18 17.33 -23.37
N GLY A 63 12.41 17.03 -22.95
CA GLY A 63 13.47 18.02 -22.74
C GLY A 63 13.41 18.75 -21.40
N LEU A 64 12.78 18.17 -20.36
CA LEU A 64 12.83 18.71 -19.00
C LEU A 64 14.19 18.40 -18.33
N PRO A 65 15.14 19.35 -18.18
CA PRO A 65 16.54 19.00 -17.91
C PRO A 65 16.92 18.97 -16.42
N ALA A 66 16.07 19.44 -15.49
CA ALA A 66 16.45 19.58 -14.08
C ALA A 66 15.46 18.96 -13.07
N ASN A 67 14.17 18.87 -13.40
CA ASN A 67 13.11 18.45 -12.47
C ASN A 67 12.17 17.38 -13.06
N ALA A 68 12.59 16.60 -14.07
CA ALA A 68 11.72 15.64 -14.75
C ALA A 68 11.09 14.61 -13.79
N ARG A 69 11.84 14.18 -12.76
CA ARG A 69 11.34 13.28 -11.73
C ARG A 69 10.29 13.93 -10.82
N ASP A 70 10.52 15.16 -10.37
CA ASP A 70 9.53 15.89 -9.57
C ASP A 70 8.27 16.18 -10.39
N HIS A 71 8.45 16.46 -11.68
CA HIS A 71 7.36 16.60 -12.64
C HIS A 71 6.59 15.28 -12.81
N ALA A 72 7.25 14.13 -12.82
CA ALA A 72 6.59 12.82 -12.85
C ALA A 72 5.70 12.59 -11.62
N PHE A 73 6.13 13.04 -10.43
CA PHE A 73 5.28 12.99 -9.24
C PHE A 73 4.09 13.96 -9.32
N ALA A 74 4.27 15.15 -9.90
CA ALA A 74 3.19 16.09 -10.14
C ALA A 74 2.17 15.55 -11.17
N ALA A 75 2.66 14.91 -12.24
CA ALA A 75 1.83 14.22 -13.23
C ALA A 75 1.06 13.06 -12.60
N LEU A 76 1.69 12.28 -11.72
CA LEU A 76 1.00 11.25 -10.96
C LEU A 76 -0.07 11.86 -10.04
N GLU A 77 0.21 12.97 -9.34
CA GLU A 77 -0.79 13.67 -8.53
C GLU A 77 -2.02 14.06 -9.36
N SER A 78 -1.79 14.67 -10.52
CA SER A 78 -2.84 15.05 -11.47
C SER A 78 -3.66 13.84 -11.94
N MET A 79 -2.97 12.74 -12.28
CA MET A 79 -3.61 11.48 -12.65
C MET A 79 -4.51 10.95 -11.53
N LEU A 80 -4.01 10.89 -10.29
CA LEU A 80 -4.80 10.40 -9.15
C LEU A 80 -6.03 11.28 -8.88
N ILE A 81 -5.89 12.60 -9.01
CA ILE A 81 -7.02 13.53 -8.84
C ILE A 81 -8.05 13.33 -9.94
N SER A 82 -7.63 13.22 -11.20
CA SER A 82 -8.53 12.95 -12.34
C SER A 82 -9.25 11.59 -12.22
N ASP A 83 -8.60 10.59 -11.60
CA ASP A 83 -9.20 9.29 -11.27
C ASP A 83 -10.16 9.35 -10.06
N GLY A 84 -10.42 10.52 -9.49
CA GLY A 84 -11.40 10.76 -8.43
C GLY A 84 -10.84 10.81 -7.00
N MET A 85 -9.52 10.79 -6.82
CA MET A 85 -8.91 10.97 -5.50
C MET A 85 -9.01 12.42 -5.05
N LYS A 86 -9.38 12.65 -3.78
CA LYS A 86 -9.38 14.01 -3.21
C LYS A 86 -7.96 14.59 -3.24
N LYS A 87 -7.81 15.87 -3.60
CA LYS A 87 -6.52 16.57 -3.69
C LYS A 87 -5.59 16.33 -2.49
N LYS A 88 -6.10 16.48 -1.25
CA LYS A 88 -5.32 16.24 -0.02
C LYS A 88 -4.81 14.79 0.10
N ASP A 89 -5.58 13.82 -0.35
CA ASP A 89 -5.22 12.41 -0.29
C ASP A 89 -4.22 12.05 -1.40
N ALA A 90 -4.36 12.65 -2.59
CA ALA A 90 -3.39 12.53 -3.68
C ALA A 90 -2.02 13.09 -3.30
N GLN A 91 -1.99 14.27 -2.67
CA GLN A 91 -0.75 14.88 -2.15
C GLN A 91 -0.05 14.00 -1.11
N LYS A 92 -0.81 13.45 -0.15
CA LYS A 92 -0.28 12.50 0.84
C LYS A 92 0.25 11.24 0.17
N ARG A 93 -0.46 10.72 -0.84
CA ARG A 93 -0.07 9.54 -1.60
C ARG A 93 1.24 9.77 -2.33
N VAL A 94 1.37 10.89 -3.04
CA VAL A 94 2.58 11.27 -3.79
C VAL A 94 3.76 11.50 -2.85
N ALA A 95 3.56 12.19 -1.71
CA ALA A 95 4.60 12.37 -0.71
C ALA A 95 5.11 11.03 -0.13
N PHE A 96 4.21 10.07 0.08
CA PHE A 96 4.57 8.72 0.51
C PHE A 96 5.36 7.97 -0.58
N LEU A 97 4.87 8.01 -1.83
CA LEU A 97 5.53 7.37 -2.97
C LEU A 97 6.90 7.96 -3.25
N SER A 98 7.06 9.29 -3.12
CA SER A 98 8.34 9.97 -3.26
C SER A 98 9.39 9.40 -2.30
N LYS A 99 9.02 9.21 -1.03
CA LYS A 99 9.89 8.56 -0.03
C LYS A 99 10.21 7.10 -0.37
N MET A 100 9.25 6.36 -0.89
CA MET A 100 9.41 4.94 -1.27
C MET A 100 10.10 4.75 -2.63
N SER A 101 10.27 5.81 -3.41
CA SER A 101 10.85 5.73 -4.75
C SER A 101 12.35 5.42 -4.74
N ARG A 102 13.00 5.56 -3.58
CA ARG A 102 14.43 5.26 -3.38
C ARG A 102 14.60 4.19 -2.30
N VAL A 103 15.57 3.32 -2.49
CA VAL A 103 15.99 2.32 -1.50
C VAL A 103 17.03 2.89 -0.54
N GLU A 104 17.22 2.23 0.61
CA GLU A 104 18.33 2.53 1.52
C GLU A 104 19.66 2.34 0.75
N GLY A 105 20.43 3.42 0.63
CA GLY A 105 21.60 3.50 -0.27
C GLY A 105 21.44 4.43 -1.46
N GLY A 106 20.25 5.02 -1.66
CA GLY A 106 20.04 6.11 -2.62
C GLY A 106 19.70 5.69 -4.05
N GLY A 107 19.74 4.38 -4.35
CA GLY A 107 19.29 3.83 -5.63
C GLY A 107 17.77 3.92 -5.78
N ASP A 108 17.28 3.82 -7.02
CA ASP A 108 15.84 3.78 -7.29
C ASP A 108 15.22 2.44 -6.93
N SER A 109 13.96 2.47 -6.50
CA SER A 109 13.19 1.25 -6.28
C SER A 109 13.06 0.46 -7.59
N LEU A 110 12.91 -0.86 -7.48
CA LEU A 110 12.74 -1.74 -8.64
C LEU A 110 11.57 -1.30 -9.52
N ALA A 111 10.44 -0.92 -8.92
CA ALA A 111 9.28 -0.46 -9.67
C ALA A 111 9.60 0.80 -10.49
N VAL A 112 10.27 1.79 -9.89
CA VAL A 112 10.64 3.04 -10.59
C VAL A 112 11.63 2.79 -11.71
N SER A 113 12.67 1.98 -11.46
CA SER A 113 13.70 1.68 -12.48
C SER A 113 13.14 0.87 -13.66
N MET A 114 12.31 -0.12 -13.39
CA MET A 114 11.64 -0.91 -14.44
C MET A 114 10.63 -0.06 -15.21
N GLY A 115 9.87 0.79 -14.52
CA GLY A 115 8.97 1.75 -15.15
C GLY A 115 9.69 2.78 -16.02
N TYR A 116 10.87 3.24 -15.60
CA TYR A 116 11.70 4.13 -16.40
C TYR A 116 12.12 3.46 -17.72
N GLN A 117 12.46 2.18 -17.71
CA GLN A 117 12.84 1.47 -18.93
C GLN A 117 11.66 0.99 -19.78
N ALA A 118 10.44 1.09 -19.25
CA ALA A 118 9.26 0.50 -19.85
C ALA A 118 8.89 1.07 -21.22
N MET A 119 8.29 0.21 -22.02
CA MET A 119 7.66 0.50 -23.31
C MET A 119 6.23 -0.06 -23.33
N PRO A 120 5.33 0.49 -24.16
CA PRO A 120 4.04 -0.12 -24.40
C PRO A 120 4.18 -1.59 -24.83
N ASN A 121 3.30 -2.46 -24.34
CA ASN A 121 3.30 -3.91 -24.61
C ASN A 121 4.55 -4.69 -24.19
N ASP A 122 5.45 -4.15 -23.37
CA ASP A 122 6.54 -4.95 -22.78
C ASP A 122 6.10 -5.75 -21.55
N ASP A 123 7.03 -6.52 -20.97
CA ASP A 123 6.79 -7.37 -19.79
C ASP A 123 7.43 -6.79 -18.51
N SER A 124 7.81 -5.51 -18.50
CA SER A 124 8.56 -4.91 -17.39
C SER A 124 7.76 -4.88 -16.09
N ILE A 125 6.46 -4.56 -16.13
CA ILE A 125 5.60 -4.63 -14.93
C ILE A 125 5.44 -6.07 -14.42
N VAL A 126 5.46 -7.05 -15.34
CA VAL A 126 5.37 -8.47 -14.99
C VAL A 126 6.63 -8.89 -14.25
N ALA A 127 7.81 -8.48 -14.73
CA ALA A 127 9.08 -8.73 -14.06
C ALA A 127 9.13 -8.09 -12.66
N VAL A 128 8.58 -6.88 -12.47
CA VAL A 128 8.44 -6.27 -11.13
C VAL A 128 7.60 -7.15 -10.21
N PHE A 129 6.45 -7.64 -10.67
CA PHE A 129 5.57 -8.47 -9.83
C PHE A 129 6.09 -9.89 -9.61
N ASP A 130 6.82 -10.47 -10.57
CA ASP A 130 7.44 -11.78 -10.43
C ASP A 130 8.49 -11.79 -9.31
N GLU A 131 9.25 -10.71 -9.13
CA GLU A 131 10.23 -10.57 -8.03
C GLU A 131 9.56 -10.71 -6.65
N TYR A 132 8.35 -10.17 -6.50
CA TYR A 132 7.60 -10.20 -5.25
C TYR A 132 6.67 -11.41 -5.10
N ARG A 133 6.53 -12.26 -6.11
CA ARG A 133 5.53 -13.35 -6.16
C ARG A 133 5.58 -14.28 -4.95
N ASN A 134 6.78 -14.57 -4.47
CA ASN A 134 7.01 -15.49 -3.35
C ASN A 134 7.26 -14.76 -2.02
N GLU A 135 7.21 -13.42 -2.02
CA GLU A 135 7.43 -12.63 -0.82
C GLU A 135 6.18 -12.69 0.07
N THR A 136 6.35 -13.26 1.26
CA THR A 136 5.23 -13.53 2.17
C THR A 136 4.62 -12.23 2.67
N ARG A 137 5.44 -11.19 2.90
CA ARG A 137 5.03 -9.89 3.45
C ARG A 137 4.02 -9.15 2.58
N VAL A 138 4.04 -9.38 1.27
CA VAL A 138 3.15 -8.71 0.31
C VAL A 138 1.95 -9.56 -0.08
N SER A 139 1.86 -10.79 0.45
CA SER A 139 0.82 -11.74 0.08
C SER A 139 -0.59 -11.29 0.49
N GLY A 140 -1.54 -11.48 -0.42
CA GLY A 140 -2.96 -11.24 -0.19
C GLY A 140 -3.53 -12.18 0.88
N SER A 141 -2.99 -13.39 1.01
CA SER A 141 -3.34 -14.30 2.11
C SER A 141 -3.06 -13.72 3.50
N LEU A 142 -1.91 -13.09 3.73
CA LEU A 142 -1.62 -12.41 4.99
C LEU A 142 -2.54 -11.20 5.18
N TRP A 143 -2.79 -10.44 4.12
CA TRP A 143 -3.69 -9.30 4.17
C TRP A 143 -5.12 -9.70 4.59
N ARG A 144 -5.68 -10.75 3.99
CA ARG A 144 -7.01 -11.28 4.36
C ARG A 144 -7.05 -11.78 5.80
N LEU A 145 -5.98 -12.39 6.30
CA LEU A 145 -5.88 -12.79 7.71
C LEU A 145 -5.88 -11.57 8.63
N TYR A 146 -5.11 -10.53 8.29
CA TYR A 146 -5.08 -9.28 9.04
C TYR A 146 -6.46 -8.58 9.06
N GLU A 147 -7.12 -8.45 7.92
CA GLU A 147 -8.46 -7.85 7.85
C GLU A 147 -9.51 -8.64 8.65
N ARG A 148 -9.48 -9.98 8.59
CA ARG A 148 -10.33 -10.83 9.42
C ARG A 148 -10.02 -10.61 10.90
N GLY A 149 -8.75 -10.57 11.27
CA GLY A 149 -8.30 -10.30 12.65
C GLY A 149 -8.84 -8.97 13.17
N LYS A 150 -8.78 -7.90 12.36
CA LYS A 150 -9.35 -6.60 12.72
C LYS A 150 -10.86 -6.67 12.98
N LYS A 151 -11.61 -7.38 12.12
CA LYS A 151 -13.06 -7.57 12.31
C LYS A 151 -13.36 -8.36 13.60
N ILE A 152 -12.62 -9.44 13.86
CA ILE A 152 -12.75 -10.25 15.07
C ILE A 152 -12.45 -9.41 16.31
N MET A 153 -11.42 -8.56 16.28
CA MET A 153 -11.08 -7.68 17.40
C MET A 153 -12.19 -6.65 17.70
N VAL A 154 -12.79 -6.05 16.67
CA VAL A 154 -13.91 -5.10 16.85
C VAL A 154 -15.15 -5.80 17.41
N ILE A 155 -15.51 -6.96 16.86
CA ILE A 155 -16.66 -7.75 17.34
C ILE A 155 -16.42 -8.24 18.76
N GLY A 156 -15.23 -8.81 19.03
CA GLY A 156 -14.84 -9.29 20.35
C GLY A 156 -14.84 -8.17 21.39
N GLY A 157 -14.33 -6.99 21.04
CA GLY A 157 -14.37 -5.79 21.89
C GLY A 157 -15.80 -5.33 22.18
N ALA A 158 -16.68 -5.33 21.18
CA ALA A 158 -18.09 -4.95 21.35
C ALA A 158 -18.84 -5.94 22.27
N VAL A 159 -18.64 -7.24 22.09
CA VAL A 159 -19.23 -8.28 22.95
C VAL A 159 -18.70 -8.17 24.38
N ALA A 160 -17.40 -7.97 24.57
CA ALA A 160 -16.81 -7.78 25.89
C ALA A 160 -17.39 -6.54 26.59
N ALA A 161 -17.48 -5.40 25.90
CA ALA A 161 -18.08 -4.20 26.45
C ALA A 161 -19.55 -4.41 26.86
N PHE A 162 -20.34 -5.09 26.02
CA PHE A 162 -21.73 -5.42 26.33
C PHE A 162 -21.82 -6.32 27.58
N LEU A 163 -21.01 -7.37 27.66
CA LEU A 163 -20.98 -8.26 28.82
C LEU A 163 -20.55 -7.53 30.10
N THR A 164 -19.55 -6.65 30.03
CA THR A 164 -19.12 -5.85 31.17
C THR A 164 -20.25 -4.97 31.69
N VAL A 165 -20.94 -4.23 30.81
CA VAL A 165 -22.09 -3.38 31.19
C VAL A 165 -23.21 -4.23 31.79
N TRP A 166 -23.53 -5.37 31.16
CA TRP A 166 -24.59 -6.27 31.61
C TRP A 166 -24.31 -6.88 32.99
N VAL A 167 -23.09 -7.38 33.21
CA VAL A 167 -22.66 -7.97 34.48
C VAL A 167 -22.63 -6.92 35.60
N VAL A 168 -22.07 -5.74 35.35
CA VAL A 168 -22.04 -4.65 36.35
C VAL A 168 -23.47 -4.22 36.71
N THR A 169 -24.37 -4.12 35.73
CA THR A 169 -25.77 -3.71 35.97
C THR A 169 -26.54 -4.72 36.81
N ILE A 170 -26.35 -6.03 36.59
CA ILE A 170 -27.10 -7.08 37.30
C ILE A 170 -26.51 -7.37 38.69
N PHE A 171 -25.19 -7.53 38.78
CA PHE A 171 -24.55 -8.04 39.99
C PHE A 171 -24.05 -6.95 40.93
N LEU A 172 -23.93 -5.72 40.45
CA LEU A 172 -23.29 -4.62 41.17
C LEU A 172 -24.12 -3.32 41.10
N PRO A 173 -25.43 -3.33 41.47
CA PRO A 173 -26.29 -2.16 41.35
C PRO A 173 -25.92 -1.00 42.29
N LYS A 174 -24.97 -1.18 43.23
CA LYS A 174 -24.52 -0.20 44.24
C LYS A 174 -23.01 0.06 44.20
N THR A 175 -22.38 0.02 43.04
CA THR A 175 -20.92 0.27 42.94
C THR A 175 -20.55 1.72 42.78
N GLU A 176 -19.42 2.09 43.40
CA GLU A 176 -18.73 3.35 43.18
C GLU A 176 -18.06 3.35 41.79
N GLY A 177 -17.83 4.53 41.19
CA GLY A 177 -17.35 4.64 39.80
C GLY A 177 -16.02 3.95 39.50
N ILE A 178 -15.22 3.62 40.52
CA ILE A 178 -13.91 2.97 40.40
C ILE A 178 -14.05 1.49 40.04
N ASP A 179 -15.07 0.78 40.55
CA ASP A 179 -15.28 -0.65 40.27
C ASP A 179 -15.70 -0.90 38.82
N VAL A 180 -16.50 0.02 38.27
CA VAL A 180 -16.91 0.00 36.86
C VAL A 180 -15.71 0.22 35.94
N LEU A 181 -14.80 1.13 36.33
CA LEU A 181 -13.57 1.39 35.59
C LEU A 181 -12.63 0.18 35.59
N ALA A 182 -12.46 -0.48 36.74
CA ALA A 182 -11.63 -1.67 36.88
C ALA A 182 -12.18 -2.86 36.07
N ALA A 183 -13.48 -3.09 36.10
CA ALA A 183 -14.13 -4.13 35.31
C ALA A 183 -13.97 -3.89 33.79
N GLY A 184 -14.09 -2.63 33.35
CA GLY A 184 -13.82 -2.24 31.96
C GLY A 184 -12.38 -2.50 31.52
N LEU A 185 -11.40 -2.22 32.39
CA LEU A 185 -9.98 -2.45 32.14
C LEU A 185 -9.64 -3.93 32.00
N VAL A 186 -10.19 -4.78 32.88
CA VAL A 186 -9.99 -6.24 32.83
C VAL A 186 -10.61 -6.84 31.58
N ALA A 187 -11.81 -6.41 31.20
CA ALA A 187 -12.47 -6.87 29.98
C ALA A 187 -11.69 -6.47 28.71
N ALA A 188 -11.16 -5.24 28.67
CA ALA A 188 -10.31 -4.79 27.57
C ALA A 188 -9.03 -5.64 27.45
N ALA A 189 -8.36 -5.93 28.58
CA ALA A 189 -7.16 -6.75 28.60
C ALA A 189 -7.41 -8.18 28.08
N LEU A 190 -8.55 -8.80 28.46
CA LEU A 190 -8.94 -10.14 28.02
C LEU A 190 -9.23 -10.23 26.51
N VAL A 191 -9.58 -9.12 25.84
CA VAL A 191 -9.77 -9.10 24.39
C VAL A 191 -8.44 -8.83 23.66
N VAL A 192 -7.64 -7.90 24.18
CA VAL A 192 -6.41 -7.42 23.52
C VAL A 192 -5.28 -8.44 23.62
N LEU A 193 -5.07 -9.07 24.78
CA LEU A 193 -3.96 -10.00 24.99
C LEU A 193 -4.03 -11.24 24.08
N PRO A 194 -5.17 -11.96 23.97
CA PRO A 194 -5.25 -13.14 23.11
C PRO A 194 -5.13 -12.81 21.62
N THR A 195 -5.73 -11.70 21.17
CA THR A 195 -5.63 -11.27 19.77
C THR A 195 -4.21 -10.87 19.40
N PHE A 196 -3.49 -10.19 20.30
CA PHE A 196 -2.08 -9.85 20.13
C PHE A 196 -1.20 -11.11 20.09
N LEU A 197 -1.40 -12.06 21.00
CA LEU A 197 -0.64 -13.31 21.05
C LEU A 197 -0.85 -14.16 19.78
N VAL A 198 -2.09 -14.31 19.30
CA VAL A 198 -2.39 -15.03 18.06
C VAL A 198 -1.74 -14.34 16.85
N GLY A 199 -1.82 -13.01 16.78
CA GLY A 199 -1.15 -12.24 15.73
C GLY A 199 0.37 -12.46 15.72
N LEU A 200 0.99 -12.44 16.90
CA LEU A 200 2.43 -12.66 17.08
C LEU A 200 2.85 -14.10 16.74
N LEU A 201 2.01 -15.09 17.05
CA LEU A 201 2.23 -16.50 16.71
C LEU A 201 2.19 -16.74 15.20
N ILE A 202 1.18 -16.19 14.52
CA ILE A 202 1.07 -16.27 13.05
C ILE A 202 2.25 -15.57 12.39
N TYR A 203 2.62 -14.38 12.86
CA TYR A 203 3.78 -13.63 12.37
C TYR A 203 5.06 -14.48 12.49
N ARG A 204 5.34 -15.05 13.67
CA ARG A 204 6.52 -15.91 13.89
C ARG A 204 6.49 -17.17 13.03
N MET A 205 5.36 -17.85 12.89
CA MET A 205 5.28 -19.09 12.13
C MET A 205 5.46 -18.87 10.62
N LYS A 206 4.95 -17.77 10.07
CA LYS A 206 4.98 -17.53 8.63
C LYS A 206 6.28 -16.89 8.15
N ILE A 207 6.93 -16.05 8.97
CA ILE A 207 8.22 -15.41 8.62
C ILE A 207 9.40 -16.34 8.89
N ARG A 208 9.38 -17.14 9.97
CA ARG A 208 10.46 -18.11 10.24
C ARG A 208 10.53 -19.23 9.19
N LYS A 209 9.44 -19.46 8.45
CA LYS A 209 9.45 -20.35 7.27
C LYS A 209 10.12 -19.73 6.04
N ALA A 210 10.16 -18.40 5.94
CA ALA A 210 10.89 -17.71 4.88
C ALA A 210 12.41 -17.69 5.16
N ASP A 211 12.81 -17.65 6.44
CA ASP A 211 14.21 -17.69 6.88
C ASP A 211 14.79 -19.10 7.08
N SER A 212 14.18 -20.15 6.51
CA SER A 212 14.79 -21.49 6.50
C SER A 212 15.50 -21.74 5.18
N PRO A 213 16.83 -21.47 5.07
CA PRO A 213 17.62 -22.00 3.97
C PRO A 213 17.87 -23.49 4.21
N GLY A 214 17.55 -24.31 3.21
CA GLY A 214 17.82 -25.76 3.18
C GLY A 214 16.52 -26.57 3.30
N VAL A 215 16.09 -27.31 2.29
CA VAL A 215 16.85 -28.42 1.70
C VAL A 215 16.70 -28.45 0.16
N ARG A 216 17.76 -28.09 -0.57
CA ARG A 216 18.11 -28.83 -1.78
C ARG A 216 18.66 -30.17 -1.31
N GLN A 217 17.98 -31.26 -1.61
CA GLN A 217 18.60 -32.58 -1.70
C GLN A 217 18.00 -33.30 -2.90
N SER A 218 18.94 -33.84 -3.69
CA SER A 218 18.87 -34.66 -4.91
C SER A 218 18.11 -34.09 -6.10
#